data_AF-A0A1V4RJY5-F1
#
_entry.id   AF-A0A1V4RJY5-F1
#
_cell.length_a   1.000
_cell.length_b   1.000
_cell.length_c   1.000
_cell.angle_alpha   90.00
_cell.angle_beta   90.00
_cell.angle_gamma   90.00
#
_symmetry.space_group_name_H-M   'P 1'
#
loop_
_entity.id
_entity.type
_entity.pdbx_description
1 polymer ?
#
loop_
_entity_poly.entity_id
_entity_poly.type
_entity_poly.pdbx_seq_one_letter_code
_entity_poly.pdbx_strand_id
1 'polypeptide(L)'
;MLGIRFVKVEPTDFVIQYRRGKVVREGTGLSFFFFAPSTSLVRIPMGSTDVPFIFKEVTADFQEVSVQGQLTYRVADPKKLSELMNFTVSAAGDEYSSEDPEKLPQRLINLTQVLTRATLKSLPLRDALGQSGDLVDSIQRGMQTAGTVESLGIEVLGVSILAIKPVPETSRALEAEAREMILRQADEAIYARRNAAVEQERSIKENELNTEIAVENKKRQIKEAQMEAKKSVQRMEREISEAEMEARISLEQKNADLVELSTANSRKEADSRAYAVAAVMKALSNTNPRILQALMSADMKSGQLVAMAFRDLAESADKIGQLNVTPDLLRELLNSDKS
;
A
#
# COMPACT_ATOMS: atom_id res chain seq x y z
N MET A 1 79.68 -55.31 27.47
CA MET A 1 79.50 -53.91 27.01
C MET A 1 79.53 -52.99 28.22
N LEU A 2 80.23 -51.85 28.16
CA LEU A 2 80.62 -50.98 29.28
C LEU A 2 79.48 -50.30 30.08
N GLY A 3 78.21 -50.68 29.92
CA GLY A 3 77.07 -50.15 30.71
C GLY A 3 76.78 -48.66 30.55
N ILE A 4 77.61 -47.92 29.79
CA ILE A 4 77.44 -46.50 29.46
C ILE A 4 76.51 -46.40 28.27
N ARG A 5 75.45 -45.60 28.41
CA ARG A 5 74.48 -45.29 27.35
C ARG A 5 74.37 -43.78 27.20
N PHE A 6 74.01 -43.35 26.00
CA PHE A 6 73.74 -41.96 25.68
C PHE A 6 72.23 -41.77 25.60
N VAL A 7 71.71 -40.73 26.26
CA VAL A 7 70.33 -40.30 26.11
C VAL A 7 70.31 -38.88 25.56
N LYS A 8 69.45 -38.66 24.57
CA LYS A 8 69.12 -37.35 24.03
C LYS A 8 67.62 -37.14 24.23
N VAL A 9 67.27 -36.14 25.02
CA VAL A 9 65.90 -35.82 25.39
C VAL A 9 65.43 -34.66 24.52
N GLU A 10 64.18 -34.71 24.07
CA GLU A 10 63.60 -33.64 23.29
C GLU A 10 63.34 -32.38 24.15
N PRO A 11 63.29 -31.17 23.56
CA PRO A 11 62.98 -29.96 24.31
C PRO A 11 61.60 -29.96 24.99
N THR A 12 60.69 -30.78 24.47
CA THR A 12 59.32 -30.99 24.97
C THR A 12 59.23 -32.03 26.09
N ASP A 13 60.33 -32.71 26.41
CA ASP A 13 60.39 -33.73 27.46
C ASP A 13 61.22 -33.24 28.64
N PHE A 14 60.72 -33.48 29.85
CA PHE A 14 61.43 -33.25 31.09
C PHE A 14 62.06 -34.56 31.57
N VAL A 15 63.35 -34.55 31.87
CA VAL A 15 64.05 -35.73 32.39
C VAL A 15 64.62 -35.49 33.78
N ILE A 16 64.44 -36.48 34.65
CA ILE A 16 65.04 -36.55 35.99
C ILE A 16 65.96 -37.76 36.05
N GLN A 17 67.23 -37.52 36.37
CA GLN A 17 68.23 -38.56 36.57
C GLN A 17 68.38 -38.88 38.06
N TYR A 18 68.01 -40.10 38.45
CA TYR A 18 68.26 -40.63 39.78
C TYR A 18 69.49 -41.54 39.78
N ARG A 19 70.40 -41.32 40.73
CA ARG A 19 71.55 -42.20 40.98
C ARG A 19 71.62 -42.49 42.47
N ARG A 20 71.56 -43.77 42.86
CA ARG A 20 71.56 -44.20 44.27
C ARG A 20 70.55 -43.42 45.14
N GLY A 21 69.35 -43.20 44.60
CA GLY A 21 68.25 -42.52 45.32
C GLY A 21 68.37 -40.99 45.42
N LYS A 22 69.35 -40.34 44.77
CA LYS A 22 69.47 -38.87 44.72
C LYS A 22 69.28 -38.36 43.30
N VAL A 23 68.62 -37.22 43.15
CA VAL A 23 68.53 -36.48 41.89
C VAL A 23 69.90 -35.90 41.57
N VAL A 24 70.47 -36.27 40.43
CA VAL A 24 71.77 -35.77 39.95
C VAL A 24 71.59 -34.67 38.92
N ARG A 25 70.56 -34.79 38.06
CA ARG A 25 70.24 -33.85 36.98
C ARG A 25 68.74 -33.82 36.74
N GLU A 26 68.23 -32.65 36.42
CA GLU A 26 66.84 -32.43 36.02
C GLU A 26 66.78 -31.28 35.00
N GLY A 27 65.88 -31.36 34.03
CA GLY A 27 65.70 -30.31 33.02
C GLY A 27 65.09 -30.81 31.72
N THR A 28 64.76 -29.86 30.83
CA THR A 28 64.26 -30.12 29.47
C THR A 28 65.40 -30.17 28.45
N GLY A 29 65.24 -30.94 27.37
CA GLY A 29 66.18 -30.93 26.24
C GLY A 29 67.62 -31.36 26.59
N LEU A 30 67.80 -32.11 27.68
CA LEU A 30 69.12 -32.53 28.13
C LEU A 30 69.69 -33.64 27.25
N SER A 31 71.01 -33.62 27.06
CA SER A 31 71.76 -34.71 26.44
C SER A 31 72.95 -35.08 27.31
N PHE A 32 73.10 -36.37 27.64
CA PHE A 32 74.18 -36.83 28.50
C PHE A 32 74.43 -38.33 28.40
N PHE A 33 75.63 -38.73 28.82
CA PHE A 33 75.99 -40.12 29.05
C PHE A 33 75.63 -40.53 30.48
N PHE A 34 75.08 -41.73 30.65
CA PHE A 34 74.74 -42.29 31.95
C PHE A 34 75.14 -43.76 32.04
N PHE A 35 75.36 -44.24 33.27
CA PHE A 35 75.67 -45.65 33.54
C PHE A 35 74.38 -46.40 33.89
N ALA A 36 73.86 -47.17 32.94
CA ALA A 36 72.54 -47.81 33.01
C ALA A 36 72.35 -48.72 34.25
N PRO A 37 73.34 -49.49 34.74
CA PRO A 37 73.14 -50.34 35.92
C PRO A 37 72.94 -49.61 37.26
N SER A 38 73.32 -48.32 37.36
CA SER A 38 73.23 -47.57 38.63
C SER A 38 72.32 -46.33 38.57
N THR A 39 71.67 -46.13 37.42
CA THR A 39 70.94 -44.90 37.11
C THR A 39 69.53 -45.25 36.67
N SER A 40 68.55 -44.56 37.25
CA SER A 40 67.16 -44.58 36.79
C SER A 40 66.84 -43.25 36.12
N LEU A 41 66.19 -43.29 34.97
CA LEU A 41 65.78 -42.12 34.20
C LEU A 41 64.27 -42.01 34.26
N VAL A 42 63.75 -40.86 34.65
CA VAL A 42 62.34 -40.54 34.58
C VAL A 42 62.15 -39.57 33.42
N ARG A 43 61.24 -39.86 32.49
CA ARG A 43 60.92 -39.00 31.35
C ARG A 43 59.45 -38.62 31.40
N ILE A 44 59.15 -37.33 31.38
CA ILE A 44 57.79 -36.81 31.43
C ILE A 44 57.58 -35.88 30.23
N PRO A 45 56.59 -36.15 29.36
CA PRO A 45 56.27 -35.24 28.27
C PRO A 45 55.61 -33.97 28.84
N MET A 46 56.19 -32.82 28.54
CA MET A 46 55.68 -31.50 28.91
C MET A 46 54.82 -30.88 27.79
N GLY A 47 54.77 -31.52 26.63
CA GLY A 47 53.93 -31.10 25.50
C GLY A 47 52.43 -31.14 25.83
N SER A 48 51.66 -30.33 25.10
CA SER A 48 50.20 -30.43 25.14
C SER A 48 49.76 -31.74 24.49
N THR A 49 48.93 -32.49 25.19
CA THR A 49 48.34 -33.75 24.71
C THR A 49 46.83 -33.59 24.58
N ASP A 50 46.31 -33.93 23.41
CA ASP A 50 44.87 -33.98 23.14
C ASP A 50 44.38 -35.42 23.33
N VAL A 51 43.41 -35.59 24.23
CA VAL A 51 42.82 -36.89 24.55
C VAL A 51 41.37 -36.90 24.13
N PRO A 52 41.01 -37.64 23.07
CA PRO A 52 39.62 -37.77 22.66
C PRO A 52 38.86 -38.65 23.66
N PHE A 53 37.60 -38.30 23.91
CA PHE A 53 36.71 -39.08 24.75
C PHE A 53 35.31 -39.20 24.14
N ILE A 54 34.66 -40.32 24.43
CA ILE A 54 33.27 -40.58 24.08
C ILE A 54 32.59 -41.19 25.30
N PHE A 55 31.61 -40.48 25.85
CA PHE A 55 30.84 -40.93 27.02
C PHE A 55 29.39 -41.18 26.65
N LYS A 56 28.82 -42.25 27.20
CA LYS A 56 27.38 -42.49 27.17
C LYS A 56 26.82 -42.09 28.53
N GLU A 57 26.01 -41.06 28.54
CA GLU A 57 25.41 -40.51 29.76
C GLU A 57 23.90 -40.36 29.59
N VAL A 58 23.22 -40.07 30.69
CA VAL A 58 21.77 -39.92 30.74
C VAL A 58 21.44 -38.50 31.21
N THR A 59 20.52 -37.86 30.49
CA THR A 59 20.00 -36.52 30.80
C THR A 59 18.96 -36.55 31.91
N ALA A 60 18.49 -35.37 32.37
CA ALA A 60 17.43 -35.27 33.37
C ALA A 60 16.13 -36.00 32.96
N ASP A 61 15.84 -36.06 31.65
CA ASP A 61 14.64 -36.67 31.09
C ASP A 61 14.80 -38.19 30.82
N PHE A 62 15.81 -38.82 31.44
CA PHE A 62 16.15 -40.23 31.24
C PHE A 62 16.47 -40.60 29.79
N GLN A 63 16.90 -39.64 28.98
CA GLN A 63 17.35 -39.89 27.61
C GLN A 63 18.84 -40.15 27.56
N GLU A 64 19.23 -41.25 26.91
CA GLU A 64 20.63 -41.58 26.66
C GLU A 64 21.23 -40.69 25.57
N VAL A 65 22.40 -40.13 25.86
CA VAL A 65 23.19 -39.27 24.97
C VAL A 65 24.64 -39.70 24.93
N SER A 66 25.22 -39.68 23.74
CA SER A 66 26.64 -39.86 23.50
C SER A 66 27.31 -38.50 23.38
N VAL A 67 28.15 -38.15 24.34
CA VAL A 67 28.97 -36.93 24.33
C VAL A 67 30.35 -37.27 23.79
N GLN A 68 30.72 -36.65 22.69
CA GLN A 68 32.01 -36.78 22.03
C GLN A 68 32.78 -35.48 22.21
N GLY A 69 34.02 -35.57 22.67
CA GLY A 69 34.85 -34.41 22.93
C GLY A 69 36.34 -34.73 22.99
N GLN A 70 37.12 -33.72 23.32
CA GLN A 70 38.56 -33.79 23.51
C GLN A 70 38.97 -32.98 24.74
N LEU A 71 39.89 -33.54 25.51
CA LEU A 71 40.52 -32.91 26.65
C LEU A 71 41.96 -32.59 26.27
N THR A 72 42.35 -31.32 26.37
CA THR A 72 43.72 -30.89 26.15
C THR A 72 44.37 -30.58 27.51
N TYR A 73 45.45 -31.29 27.84
CA TYR A 73 46.20 -31.05 29.06
C TYR A 73 47.71 -30.95 28.78
N ARG A 74 48.43 -30.32 29.70
CA ARG A 74 49.89 -30.33 29.76
C ARG A 74 50.37 -30.61 31.17
N VAL A 75 51.59 -31.10 31.31
CA VAL A 75 52.23 -31.21 32.62
C VAL A 75 52.85 -29.84 32.96
N ALA A 76 52.47 -29.26 34.09
CA ALA A 76 53.05 -28.00 34.57
C ALA A 76 54.16 -28.26 35.59
N ASP A 77 53.95 -29.20 36.52
CA ASP A 77 54.90 -29.57 37.58
C ASP A 77 55.36 -31.04 37.41
N PRO A 78 56.40 -31.32 36.61
CA PRO A 78 56.86 -32.69 36.36
C PRO A 78 57.40 -33.38 37.62
N LYS A 79 57.90 -32.61 38.60
CA LYS A 79 58.39 -33.16 39.88
C LYS A 79 57.28 -33.83 40.67
N LYS A 80 56.17 -33.12 40.90
CA LYS A 80 55.00 -33.64 41.62
C LYS A 80 54.45 -34.88 40.92
N LEU A 81 54.39 -34.84 39.59
CA LEU A 81 53.92 -35.97 38.81
C LEU A 81 54.81 -37.21 38.99
N SER A 82 56.13 -37.04 39.02
CA SER A 82 57.09 -38.13 39.22
C SER A 82 57.06 -38.76 40.62
N GLU A 83 56.57 -38.04 41.63
CA GLU A 83 56.42 -38.56 43.00
C GLU A 83 55.17 -39.45 43.14
N LEU A 84 54.13 -39.16 42.35
CA LEU A 84 52.84 -39.86 42.42
C LEU A 84 52.72 -40.99 41.40
N MET A 85 53.44 -40.92 40.28
CA MET A 85 53.31 -41.85 39.16
C MET A 85 54.68 -42.26 38.62
N ASN A 86 54.83 -43.53 38.26
CA ASN A 86 56.12 -44.05 37.82
C ASN A 86 56.37 -43.79 36.32
N PHE A 87 57.04 -42.69 36.02
CA PHE A 87 57.50 -42.31 34.69
C PHE A 87 58.93 -42.82 34.37
N THR A 88 59.40 -43.85 35.06
CA THR A 88 60.74 -44.41 34.84
C THR A 88 60.82 -45.10 33.47
N VAL A 89 61.83 -44.78 32.68
CA VAL A 89 62.13 -45.42 31.40
C VAL A 89 62.99 -46.65 31.65
N SER A 90 62.73 -47.72 30.92
CA SER A 90 63.53 -48.95 30.95
C SER A 90 64.99 -48.64 30.61
N ALA A 91 65.90 -49.52 31.04
CA ALA A 91 67.33 -49.34 30.76
C ALA A 91 67.63 -49.17 29.26
N ALA A 92 66.79 -49.77 28.38
CA ALA A 92 66.82 -49.68 26.92
C ALA A 92 66.56 -48.27 26.38
N GLY A 93 65.83 -47.42 27.11
CA GLY A 93 65.60 -46.03 26.75
C GLY A 93 64.34 -45.77 25.91
N ASP A 94 63.68 -46.81 25.40
CA ASP A 94 62.57 -46.65 24.45
C ASP A 94 61.19 -46.76 25.14
N GLU A 95 61.05 -47.65 26.12
CA GLU A 95 59.76 -47.94 26.77
C GLU A 95 59.73 -47.53 28.25
N TYR A 96 58.55 -47.16 28.74
CA TYR A 96 58.31 -46.95 30.18
C TYR A 96 58.32 -48.28 30.93
N SER A 97 58.85 -48.27 32.15
CA SER A 97 58.90 -49.43 33.04
C SER A 97 57.57 -49.70 33.76
N SER A 98 56.61 -48.77 33.68
CA SER A 98 55.28 -48.84 34.28
C SER A 98 54.22 -48.44 33.26
N GLU A 99 52.98 -48.90 33.48
CA GLU A 99 51.78 -48.51 32.73
C GLU A 99 51.19 -47.18 33.25
N ASP A 100 51.75 -46.59 34.30
CA ASP A 100 51.24 -45.33 34.88
C ASP A 100 51.11 -44.20 33.85
N PRO A 101 52.07 -43.97 32.93
CA PRO A 101 51.93 -42.95 31.89
C PRO A 101 50.69 -43.13 31.02
N GLU A 102 50.28 -44.37 30.76
CA GLU A 102 49.07 -44.68 29.98
C GLU A 102 47.78 -44.52 30.80
N LYS A 103 47.86 -44.72 32.13
CA LYS A 103 46.73 -44.56 33.06
C LYS A 103 46.40 -43.10 33.37
N LEU A 104 47.34 -42.17 33.18
CA LEU A 104 47.13 -40.74 33.43
C LEU A 104 46.02 -40.14 32.54
N PRO A 105 46.07 -40.28 31.19
CA PRO A 105 44.96 -39.88 30.32
C PRO A 105 43.63 -40.46 30.78
N GLN A 106 43.60 -41.76 31.11
CA GLN A 106 42.38 -42.45 31.53
C GLN A 106 41.82 -41.88 32.84
N ARG A 107 42.68 -41.51 33.79
CA ARG A 107 42.27 -40.89 35.05
C ARG A 107 41.66 -39.50 34.83
N LEU A 108 42.22 -38.71 33.91
CA LEU A 108 41.65 -37.40 33.54
C LEU A 108 40.33 -37.53 32.78
N ILE A 109 40.22 -38.50 31.88
CA ILE A 109 38.97 -38.87 31.20
C ILE A 109 37.89 -39.21 32.24
N ASN A 110 38.22 -40.05 33.23
CA ASN A 110 37.25 -40.47 34.27
C ASN A 110 36.75 -39.28 35.10
N LEU A 111 37.62 -38.33 35.46
CA LEU A 111 37.22 -37.10 36.16
C LEU A 111 36.29 -36.25 35.29
N THR A 112 36.66 -36.08 34.01
CA THR A 112 35.85 -35.35 33.03
C THR A 112 34.48 -36.00 32.88
N GLN A 113 34.41 -37.34 32.85
CA GLN A 113 33.17 -38.09 32.78
C GLN A 113 32.28 -37.83 34.01
N VAL A 114 32.84 -37.86 35.22
CA VAL A 114 32.08 -37.60 36.46
C VAL A 114 31.47 -36.20 36.47
N LEU A 115 32.24 -35.18 36.06
CA LEU A 115 31.76 -33.80 35.94
C LEU A 115 30.71 -33.65 34.84
N THR A 116 30.91 -34.31 33.69
CA THR A 116 29.96 -34.32 32.58
C THR A 116 28.63 -34.94 33.01
N ARG A 117 28.68 -36.09 33.69
CA ARG A 117 27.50 -36.77 34.23
C ARG A 117 26.76 -35.92 35.26
N ALA A 118 27.48 -35.24 36.16
CA ALA A 118 26.87 -34.38 37.15
C ALA A 118 26.07 -33.23 36.49
N THR A 119 26.64 -32.63 35.44
CA THR A 119 26.01 -31.52 34.72
C THR A 119 24.86 -31.97 33.82
N LEU A 120 25.00 -33.11 33.13
CA LEU A 120 23.93 -33.65 32.26
C LEU A 120 22.72 -34.15 33.05
N LYS A 121 22.91 -34.67 34.27
CA LYS A 121 21.80 -35.09 35.13
C LYS A 121 20.86 -33.95 35.52
N SER A 122 21.33 -32.70 35.49
CA SER A 122 20.50 -31.52 35.78
C SER A 122 19.89 -30.87 34.55
N LEU A 123 20.25 -31.31 33.33
CA LEU A 123 19.82 -30.68 32.08
C LEU A 123 18.87 -31.58 31.29
N PRO A 124 17.75 -31.04 30.77
CA PRO A 124 16.89 -31.77 29.85
C PRO A 124 17.59 -31.94 28.48
N LEU A 125 17.13 -32.91 27.69
CA LEU A 125 17.80 -33.28 26.43
C LEU A 125 17.92 -32.11 25.45
N ARG A 126 16.88 -31.28 25.34
CA ARG A 126 16.84 -30.14 24.39
C ARG A 126 17.88 -29.09 24.75
N ASP A 127 18.06 -28.81 26.03
CA ASP A 127 19.06 -27.85 26.51
C ASP A 127 20.46 -28.43 26.37
N ALA A 128 20.64 -29.72 26.64
CA ALA A 128 21.93 -30.38 26.42
C ALA A 128 22.38 -30.33 24.95
N LEU A 129 21.44 -30.41 23.99
CA LEU A 129 21.73 -30.29 22.55
C LEU A 129 21.96 -28.83 22.10
N GLY A 130 21.30 -27.86 22.75
CA GLY A 130 21.36 -26.44 22.39
C GLY A 130 22.44 -25.63 23.12
N GLN A 131 22.82 -26.02 24.35
CA GLN A 131 23.70 -25.27 25.27
C GLN A 131 25.02 -26.00 25.52
N SER A 132 25.72 -26.42 24.47
CA SER A 132 27.02 -27.09 24.61
C SER A 132 28.09 -26.20 25.23
N GLY A 133 27.99 -24.87 25.07
CA GLY A 133 28.92 -23.90 25.68
C GLY A 133 28.87 -23.89 27.21
N ASP A 134 27.67 -23.81 27.79
CA ASP A 134 27.50 -23.78 29.26
C ASP A 134 27.96 -25.07 29.93
N LEU A 135 27.79 -26.21 29.23
CA LEU A 135 28.31 -27.51 29.64
C LEU A 135 29.84 -27.51 29.66
N VAL A 136 30.49 -26.99 28.60
CA VAL A 136 31.96 -26.88 28.52
C VAL A 136 32.50 -26.00 29.64
N ASP A 137 31.92 -24.83 29.87
CA ASP A 137 32.36 -23.89 30.91
C ASP A 137 32.23 -24.47 32.32
N SER A 138 31.17 -25.26 32.55
CA SER A 138 30.95 -25.94 33.82
C SER A 138 31.97 -27.07 34.05
N ILE A 139 32.26 -27.86 33.02
CA ILE A 139 33.27 -28.92 33.09
C ILE A 139 34.67 -28.31 33.25
N GLN A 140 35.00 -27.25 32.51
CA GLN A 140 36.30 -26.59 32.59
C GLN A 140 36.56 -26.03 33.99
N ARG A 141 35.57 -25.33 34.59
CA ARG A 141 35.66 -24.87 35.98
C ARG A 141 35.78 -26.02 36.96
N GLY A 142 35.02 -27.10 36.76
CA GLY A 142 35.11 -28.32 37.57
C GLY A 142 36.49 -28.97 37.51
N MET A 143 37.11 -29.02 36.34
CA MET A 143 38.45 -29.60 36.15
C MET A 143 39.55 -28.72 36.74
N GLN A 144 39.43 -27.39 36.66
CA GLN A 144 40.38 -26.45 37.25
C GLN A 144 40.36 -26.45 38.78
N THR A 145 39.18 -26.66 39.38
CA THR A 145 38.99 -26.71 40.84
C THR A 145 39.20 -28.11 41.43
N ALA A 146 39.32 -29.13 40.59
CA ALA A 146 39.52 -30.50 41.06
C ALA A 146 40.93 -30.66 41.67
N GLY A 147 40.98 -30.81 43.00
CA GLY A 147 42.24 -31.00 43.74
C GLY A 147 43.08 -32.19 43.23
N THR A 148 42.46 -33.17 42.56
CA THR A 148 43.18 -34.27 41.89
C THR A 148 44.12 -33.76 40.78
N VAL A 149 43.69 -32.81 39.96
CA VAL A 149 44.48 -32.23 38.85
C VAL A 149 45.67 -31.44 39.40
N GLU A 150 45.42 -30.62 40.41
CA GLU A 150 46.45 -29.84 41.10
C GLU A 150 47.48 -30.74 41.81
N SER A 151 47.01 -31.80 42.49
CA SER A 151 47.90 -32.75 43.18
C SER A 151 48.85 -33.48 42.23
N LEU A 152 48.41 -33.75 41.00
CA LEU A 152 49.19 -34.41 39.96
C LEU A 152 50.17 -33.45 39.25
N GLY A 153 50.05 -32.13 39.45
CA GLY A 153 50.87 -31.15 38.74
C GLY A 153 50.50 -31.00 37.26
N ILE A 154 49.25 -31.33 36.91
CA ILE A 154 48.71 -31.25 35.55
C ILE A 154 47.95 -29.94 35.39
N GLU A 155 48.05 -29.32 34.23
CA GLU A 155 47.27 -28.15 33.86
C GLU A 155 46.37 -28.52 32.67
N VAL A 156 45.06 -28.34 32.87
CA VAL A 156 44.07 -28.52 31.81
C VAL A 156 43.99 -27.22 31.00
N LEU A 157 44.41 -27.28 29.74
CA LEU A 157 44.39 -26.13 28.83
C LEU A 157 42.97 -25.87 28.32
N GLY A 158 42.20 -26.93 28.09
CA GLY A 158 40.83 -26.79 27.64
C GLY A 158 40.10 -28.12 27.53
N VAL A 159 38.77 -28.02 27.49
CA VAL A 159 37.85 -29.11 27.17
C VAL A 159 37.03 -28.64 25.98
N SER A 160 36.85 -29.49 24.99
CA SER A 160 36.00 -29.19 23.83
C SER A 160 35.03 -30.32 23.60
N ILE A 161 33.75 -29.99 23.44
CA ILE A 161 32.70 -30.95 23.06
C ILE A 161 32.48 -30.81 21.56
N LEU A 162 32.76 -31.89 20.83
CA LEU A 162 32.65 -31.96 19.37
C LEU A 162 31.21 -32.26 18.93
N ALA A 163 30.54 -33.18 19.62
CA ALA A 163 29.17 -33.54 19.30
C ALA A 163 28.45 -34.15 20.50
N ILE A 164 27.18 -33.81 20.66
CA ILE A 164 26.25 -34.49 21.58
C ILE A 164 25.20 -35.14 20.69
N LYS A 165 25.17 -36.47 20.69
CA LYS A 165 24.28 -37.26 19.84
C LYS A 165 23.34 -38.11 20.70
N PRO A 166 22.01 -37.93 20.61
CA PRO A 166 21.09 -38.84 21.27
C PRO A 166 21.08 -40.20 20.57
N VAL A 167 20.44 -41.19 21.18
CA VAL A 167 20.20 -42.50 20.55
C VAL A 167 19.42 -42.29 19.23
N PRO A 168 19.68 -43.06 18.15
CA PRO A 168 19.04 -42.86 16.85
C PRO A 168 17.51 -42.85 16.89
N GLU A 169 16.90 -43.63 17.78
CA GLU A 169 15.44 -43.65 17.98
C GLU A 169 14.93 -42.30 18.53
N THR A 170 15.56 -41.78 19.58
CA THR A 170 15.24 -40.46 20.14
C THR A 170 15.53 -39.34 19.15
N SER A 171 16.62 -39.41 18.37
CA SER A 171 16.91 -38.44 17.31
C SER A 171 15.78 -38.37 16.29
N ARG A 172 15.32 -39.52 15.80
CA ARG A 172 14.19 -39.60 14.85
C ARG A 172 12.89 -39.08 15.45
N ALA A 173 12.63 -39.36 16.73
CA ALA A 173 11.46 -38.85 17.43
C ALA A 173 11.49 -37.31 17.54
N LEU A 174 12.63 -36.74 17.92
CA LEU A 174 12.83 -35.28 18.00
C LEU A 174 12.74 -34.63 16.62
N GLU A 175 13.29 -35.25 15.58
CA GLU A 175 13.17 -34.77 14.20
C GLU A 175 11.73 -34.77 13.72
N ALA A 176 10.95 -35.81 14.05
CA ALA A 176 9.54 -35.89 13.71
C ALA A 176 8.71 -34.81 14.42
N GLU A 177 8.93 -34.61 15.74
CA GLU A 177 8.27 -33.54 16.51
C GLU A 177 8.63 -32.15 15.96
N ALA A 178 9.91 -31.90 15.69
CA ALA A 178 10.36 -30.63 15.12
C ALA A 178 9.74 -30.39 13.73
N ARG A 179 9.67 -31.43 12.90
CA ARG A 179 9.04 -31.36 11.58
C ARG A 179 7.55 -31.04 11.69
N GLU A 180 6.84 -31.69 12.62
CA GLU A 180 5.43 -31.43 12.85
C GLU A 180 5.18 -30.01 13.37
N MET A 181 6.02 -29.50 14.28
CA MET A 181 5.93 -28.11 14.72
C MET A 181 6.13 -27.12 13.57
N ILE A 182 7.10 -27.38 12.69
CA ILE A 182 7.33 -26.54 11.50
C ILE A 182 6.11 -26.58 10.56
N LEU A 183 5.53 -27.76 10.33
CA LEU A 183 4.32 -27.91 9.50
C LEU A 183 3.14 -27.15 10.11
N ARG A 184 2.92 -27.30 11.42
CA ARG A 184 1.87 -26.56 12.14
C ARG A 184 2.06 -25.05 12.04
N GLN A 185 3.28 -24.55 12.21
CA GLN A 185 3.57 -23.12 12.05
C GLN A 185 3.31 -22.63 10.62
N ALA A 186 3.61 -23.46 9.61
CA ALA A 186 3.28 -23.13 8.22
C ALA A 186 1.76 -23.07 8.00
N ASP A 187 1.01 -24.03 8.54
CA ASP A 187 -0.45 -24.04 8.46
C ASP A 187 -1.08 -22.85 9.20
N GLU A 188 -0.58 -22.50 10.38
CA GLU A 188 -0.99 -21.31 11.14
C GLU A 188 -0.72 -20.03 10.34
N ALA A 189 0.43 -19.94 9.67
CA ALA A 189 0.74 -18.81 8.79
C ALA A 189 -0.20 -18.73 7.57
N ILE A 190 -0.55 -19.88 6.98
CA ILE A 190 -1.54 -19.96 5.88
C ILE A 190 -2.92 -19.52 6.37
N TYR A 191 -3.35 -20.02 7.53
CA TYR A 191 -4.63 -19.68 8.13
C TYR A 191 -4.70 -18.17 8.45
N ALA A 192 -3.65 -17.60 9.04
CA ALA A 192 -3.56 -16.18 9.34
C ALA A 192 -3.66 -15.31 8.06
N ARG A 193 -2.95 -15.69 6.98
CA ARG A 193 -3.06 -15.01 5.68
C ARG A 193 -4.47 -15.11 5.10
N ARG A 194 -5.10 -16.28 5.18
CA ARG A 194 -6.47 -16.49 4.68
C ARG A 194 -7.48 -15.66 5.46
N ASN A 195 -7.35 -15.62 6.79
CA ASN A 195 -8.23 -14.84 7.64
C ASN A 195 -8.08 -13.34 7.35
N ALA A 196 -6.85 -12.85 7.17
CA ALA A 196 -6.59 -11.47 6.76
C ALA A 196 -7.22 -11.13 5.40
N ALA A 197 -7.16 -12.05 4.43
CA ALA A 197 -7.82 -11.85 3.13
C ALA A 197 -9.34 -11.80 3.23
N VAL A 198 -9.96 -12.65 4.07
CA VAL A 198 -11.41 -12.65 4.30
C VAL A 198 -11.86 -11.37 5.01
N GLU A 199 -11.13 -10.92 6.04
CA GLU A 199 -11.45 -9.67 6.73
C GLU A 199 -11.29 -8.46 5.79
N GLN A 200 -10.27 -8.49 4.92
CA GLN A 200 -10.12 -7.49 3.88
C GLN A 200 -11.31 -7.52 2.91
N GLU A 201 -11.76 -8.70 2.46
CA GLU A 201 -12.94 -8.82 1.58
C GLU A 201 -14.21 -8.30 2.26
N ARG A 202 -14.42 -8.61 3.56
CA ARG A 202 -15.53 -8.05 4.34
C ARG A 202 -15.46 -6.53 4.39
N SER A 203 -14.28 -5.97 4.68
CA SER A 203 -14.08 -4.51 4.73
C SER A 203 -14.33 -3.84 3.36
N ILE A 204 -13.95 -4.50 2.26
CA ILE A 204 -14.21 -4.02 0.90
C ILE A 204 -15.72 -3.99 0.64
N LYS A 205 -16.44 -5.09 0.94
CA LYS A 205 -17.91 -5.13 0.77
C LYS A 205 -18.64 -4.10 1.61
N GLU A 206 -18.22 -3.88 2.85
CA GLU A 206 -18.79 -2.83 3.71
C GLU A 206 -18.55 -1.43 3.11
N ASN A 207 -17.34 -1.16 2.61
CA ASN A 207 -17.02 0.10 1.94
C ASN A 207 -17.80 0.28 0.63
N GLU A 208 -17.98 -0.79 -0.16
CA GLU A 208 -18.80 -0.78 -1.37
C GLU A 208 -20.27 -0.45 -1.04
N LEU A 209 -20.86 -1.11 -0.05
CA LEU A 209 -22.23 -0.82 0.41
C LEU A 209 -22.37 0.62 0.91
N ASN A 210 -21.41 1.11 1.70
CA ASN A 210 -21.40 2.51 2.16
C ASN A 210 -21.30 3.50 0.99
N THR A 211 -20.50 3.17 -0.03
CA THR A 211 -20.38 3.97 -1.25
C THR A 211 -21.68 3.97 -2.03
N GLU A 212 -22.35 2.82 -2.16
CA GLU A 212 -23.65 2.71 -2.84
C GLU A 212 -24.74 3.52 -2.12
N ILE A 213 -24.79 3.45 -0.79
CA ILE A 213 -25.68 4.29 0.04
C ILE A 213 -25.38 5.78 -0.18
N ALA A 214 -24.10 6.17 -0.21
CA ALA A 214 -23.71 7.56 -0.46
C ALA A 214 -24.14 8.03 -1.85
N VAL A 215 -23.99 7.18 -2.88
CA VAL A 215 -24.42 7.47 -4.25
C VAL A 215 -25.93 7.64 -4.34
N GLU A 216 -26.72 6.74 -3.75
CA GLU A 216 -28.19 6.84 -3.74
C GLU A 216 -28.67 8.09 -2.98
N ASN A 217 -28.07 8.39 -1.82
CA ASN A 217 -28.35 9.63 -1.10
C ASN A 217 -28.02 10.86 -1.95
N LYS A 218 -26.91 10.85 -2.70
CA LYS A 218 -26.54 11.96 -3.59
C LYS A 218 -27.52 12.08 -4.76
N LYS A 219 -27.95 10.96 -5.37
CA LYS A 219 -28.98 10.98 -6.42
C LYS A 219 -30.29 11.55 -5.90
N ARG A 220 -30.71 11.19 -4.68
CA ARG A 220 -31.90 11.76 -4.04
C ARG A 220 -31.77 13.28 -3.88
N GLN A 221 -30.65 13.76 -3.35
CA GLN A 221 -30.36 15.20 -3.24
C GLN A 221 -30.40 15.90 -4.60
N ILE A 222 -29.82 15.30 -5.65
CA ILE A 222 -29.84 15.86 -7.01
C ILE A 222 -31.28 15.93 -7.53
N LYS A 223 -32.09 14.89 -7.32
CA LYS A 223 -33.48 14.87 -7.77
C LYS A 223 -34.33 15.90 -7.03
N GLU A 224 -34.12 16.07 -5.73
CA GLU A 224 -34.78 17.11 -4.92
C GLU A 224 -34.40 18.51 -5.43
N ALA A 225 -33.11 18.78 -5.64
CA ALA A 225 -32.63 20.05 -6.20
C ALA A 225 -33.17 20.32 -7.62
N GLN A 226 -33.24 19.30 -8.48
CA GLN A 226 -33.83 19.42 -9.81
C GLN A 226 -35.34 19.72 -9.75
N MET A 227 -36.07 19.11 -8.82
CA MET A 227 -37.49 19.39 -8.63
C MET A 227 -37.73 20.79 -8.09
N GLU A 228 -36.88 21.27 -7.19
CA GLU A 228 -36.92 22.64 -6.68
C GLU A 228 -36.61 23.66 -7.80
N ALA A 229 -35.58 23.41 -8.62
CA ALA A 229 -35.27 24.21 -9.79
C ALA A 229 -36.43 24.22 -10.82
N LYS A 230 -37.10 23.08 -11.05
CA LYS A 230 -38.29 23.04 -11.91
C LYS A 230 -39.44 23.87 -11.34
N LYS A 231 -39.67 23.80 -10.02
CA LYS A 231 -40.69 24.62 -9.34
C LYS A 231 -40.36 26.11 -9.45
N SER A 232 -39.10 26.50 -9.30
CA SER A 232 -38.70 27.91 -9.44
C SER A 232 -38.89 28.41 -10.87
N VAL A 233 -38.54 27.62 -11.88
CA VAL A 233 -38.80 27.96 -13.30
C VAL A 233 -40.30 28.10 -13.55
N GLN A 234 -41.13 27.13 -13.13
CA GLN A 234 -42.58 27.22 -13.29
C GLN A 234 -43.19 28.42 -12.57
N ARG A 235 -42.67 28.78 -11.39
CA ARG A 235 -43.12 29.97 -10.66
C ARG A 235 -42.78 31.24 -11.44
N MET A 236 -41.55 31.34 -11.94
CA MET A 236 -41.09 32.49 -12.72
C MET A 236 -41.85 32.61 -14.04
N GLU A 237 -42.15 31.50 -14.72
CA GLU A 237 -43.00 31.49 -15.92
C GLU A 237 -44.42 31.98 -15.64
N ARG A 238 -45.02 31.59 -14.50
CA ARG A 238 -46.32 32.13 -14.08
C ARG A 238 -46.27 33.62 -13.82
N GLU A 239 -45.26 34.09 -13.07
CA GLU A 239 -45.07 35.52 -12.78
C GLU A 239 -44.88 36.33 -14.08
N ILE A 240 -44.12 35.81 -15.05
CA ILE A 240 -43.98 36.44 -16.38
C ILE A 240 -45.31 36.46 -17.12
N SER A 241 -46.05 35.35 -17.16
CA SER A 241 -47.35 35.27 -17.84
C SER A 241 -48.40 36.19 -17.20
N GLU A 242 -48.39 36.35 -15.89
CA GLU A 242 -49.27 37.27 -15.16
C GLU A 242 -48.92 38.72 -15.52
N ALA A 243 -47.63 39.08 -15.50
CA ALA A 243 -47.16 40.41 -15.90
C ALA A 243 -47.47 40.72 -17.38
N GLU A 244 -47.31 39.75 -18.28
CA GLU A 244 -47.70 39.90 -19.69
C GLU A 244 -49.21 40.10 -19.87
N MET A 245 -50.03 39.38 -19.10
CA MET A 245 -51.49 39.53 -19.13
C MET A 245 -51.90 40.91 -18.63
N GLU A 246 -51.32 41.38 -17.53
CA GLU A 246 -51.54 42.73 -16.99
C GLU A 246 -51.13 43.80 -17.99
N ALA A 247 -49.97 43.64 -18.65
CA ALA A 247 -49.53 44.53 -19.71
C ALA A 247 -50.53 44.56 -20.88
N ARG A 248 -51.06 43.40 -21.31
CA ARG A 248 -52.08 43.33 -22.37
C ARG A 248 -53.39 44.01 -21.97
N ILE A 249 -53.87 43.78 -20.75
CA ILE A 249 -55.08 44.46 -20.23
C ILE A 249 -54.89 45.97 -20.24
N SER A 250 -53.74 46.46 -19.78
CA SER A 250 -53.42 47.89 -19.76
C SER A 250 -53.36 48.50 -21.17
N LEU A 251 -52.87 47.73 -22.15
CA LEU A 251 -52.81 48.15 -23.55
C LEU A 251 -54.23 48.22 -24.14
N GLU A 252 -55.06 47.21 -23.88
CA GLU A 252 -56.44 47.17 -24.37
C GLU A 252 -57.30 48.29 -23.76
N GLN A 253 -57.11 48.62 -22.49
CA GLN A 253 -57.73 49.80 -21.87
C GLN A 253 -57.33 51.09 -22.58
N LYS A 254 -56.02 51.29 -22.83
CA LYS A 254 -55.54 52.46 -23.59
C LYS A 254 -56.09 52.51 -25.01
N ASN A 255 -56.26 51.36 -25.66
CA ASN A 255 -56.89 51.29 -26.98
C ASN A 255 -58.36 51.70 -26.92
N ALA A 256 -59.11 51.26 -25.91
CA ALA A 256 -60.50 51.67 -25.71
C ALA A 256 -60.62 53.18 -25.51
N ASP A 257 -59.76 53.76 -24.65
CA ASP A 257 -59.69 55.22 -24.43
C ASP A 257 -59.36 55.97 -25.73
N LEU A 258 -58.45 55.44 -26.54
CA LEU A 258 -58.05 56.03 -27.82
C LEU A 258 -59.19 55.97 -28.85
N VAL A 259 -59.95 54.87 -28.89
CA VAL A 259 -61.14 54.73 -29.73
C VAL A 259 -62.21 55.72 -29.29
N GLU A 260 -62.46 55.86 -27.99
CA GLU A 260 -63.41 56.84 -27.46
C GLU A 260 -63.01 58.27 -27.85
N LEU A 261 -61.75 58.63 -27.65
CA LEU A 261 -61.21 59.93 -28.05
C LEU A 261 -61.34 60.17 -29.57
N SER A 262 -61.02 59.17 -30.39
CA SER A 262 -61.16 59.22 -31.84
C SER A 262 -62.61 59.41 -32.29
N THR A 263 -63.55 58.70 -31.67
CA THR A 263 -64.98 58.84 -31.98
C THR A 263 -65.52 60.21 -31.58
N ALA A 264 -65.08 60.75 -30.43
CA ALA A 264 -65.45 62.10 -29.98
C ALA A 264 -64.89 63.18 -30.92
N ASN A 265 -63.64 63.03 -31.37
CA ASN A 265 -63.03 63.93 -32.36
C ASN A 265 -63.77 63.87 -33.70
N SER A 266 -64.09 62.66 -34.18
CA SER A 266 -64.82 62.46 -35.44
C SER A 266 -66.21 63.09 -35.42
N ARG A 267 -66.93 63.00 -34.29
CA ARG A 267 -68.23 63.67 -34.10
C ARG A 267 -68.09 65.20 -34.18
N LYS A 268 -67.14 65.77 -33.45
CA LYS A 268 -66.88 67.23 -33.48
C LYS A 268 -66.54 67.72 -34.89
N GLU A 269 -65.76 66.95 -35.63
CA GLU A 269 -65.39 67.29 -37.01
C GLU A 269 -66.61 67.20 -37.94
N ALA A 270 -67.44 66.16 -37.81
CA ALA A 270 -68.68 66.01 -38.58
C ALA A 270 -69.68 67.15 -38.29
N ASP A 271 -69.86 67.54 -37.02
CA ASP A 271 -70.70 68.67 -36.63
C ASP A 271 -70.20 69.99 -37.22
N SER A 272 -68.88 70.20 -37.22
CA SER A 272 -68.24 71.37 -37.84
C SER A 272 -68.47 71.42 -39.35
N ARG A 273 -68.37 70.27 -40.04
CA ARG A 273 -68.65 70.15 -41.48
C ARG A 273 -70.13 70.39 -41.79
N ALA A 274 -71.04 69.85 -40.99
CA ALA A 274 -72.48 70.06 -41.15
C ALA A 274 -72.85 71.55 -41.01
N TYR A 275 -72.26 72.25 -40.03
CA TYR A 275 -72.43 73.68 -39.85
C TYR A 275 -71.91 74.48 -41.06
N ALA A 276 -70.72 74.15 -41.57
CA ALA A 276 -70.15 74.80 -42.75
C ALA A 276 -71.02 74.62 -44.01
N VAL A 277 -71.49 73.40 -44.27
CA VAL A 277 -72.37 73.11 -45.43
C VAL A 277 -73.71 73.84 -45.30
N ALA A 278 -74.30 73.87 -44.10
CA ALA A 278 -75.56 74.60 -43.86
C ALA A 278 -75.42 76.11 -44.10
N ALA A 279 -74.29 76.71 -43.70
CA ALA A 279 -74.01 78.12 -43.94
C ALA A 279 -73.85 78.44 -45.44
N VAL A 280 -73.16 77.57 -46.19
CA VAL A 280 -73.00 77.70 -47.65
C VAL A 280 -74.36 77.58 -48.36
N MET A 281 -75.16 76.56 -48.03
CA MET A 281 -76.49 76.36 -48.64
C MET A 281 -77.45 77.52 -48.37
N LYS A 282 -77.37 78.15 -47.19
CA LYS A 282 -78.19 79.33 -46.85
C LYS A 282 -77.82 80.54 -47.73
N ALA A 283 -76.54 80.73 -48.05
CA ALA A 283 -76.07 81.82 -48.91
C ALA A 283 -76.46 81.66 -50.39
N LEU A 284 -76.60 80.42 -50.90
CA LEU A 284 -76.99 80.17 -52.30
C LEU A 284 -78.50 80.22 -52.57
N SER A 285 -79.35 80.25 -51.54
CA SER A 285 -80.82 80.16 -51.67
C SER A 285 -81.51 81.36 -52.35
N ASN A 286 -80.84 82.50 -52.50
CA ASN A 286 -81.42 83.75 -53.05
C ASN A 286 -81.01 84.06 -54.51
N THR A 287 -80.47 83.10 -55.26
CA THR A 287 -79.93 83.34 -56.61
C THR A 287 -80.76 82.64 -57.70
N ASN A 288 -80.98 83.35 -58.81
CA ASN A 288 -81.77 82.91 -59.97
C ASN A 288 -81.28 81.53 -60.50
N PRO A 289 -82.17 80.53 -60.69
CA PRO A 289 -81.80 79.16 -61.08
C PRO A 289 -80.94 79.06 -62.35
N ARG A 290 -81.02 80.04 -63.26
CA ARG A 290 -80.15 80.10 -64.45
C ARG A 290 -78.69 80.49 -64.14
N ILE A 291 -78.44 81.26 -63.09
CA ILE A 291 -77.08 81.63 -62.65
C ILE A 291 -76.45 80.50 -61.83
N LEU A 292 -77.25 79.74 -61.08
CA LEU A 292 -76.82 78.51 -60.41
C LEU A 292 -76.36 77.44 -61.42
N GLN A 293 -77.07 77.27 -62.54
CA GLN A 293 -76.61 76.41 -63.63
C GLN A 293 -75.35 76.95 -64.30
N ALA A 294 -75.22 78.28 -64.48
CA ALA A 294 -74.02 78.90 -65.05
C ALA A 294 -72.77 78.81 -64.14
N LEU A 295 -72.94 78.89 -62.81
CA LEU A 295 -71.85 78.72 -61.83
C LEU A 295 -71.47 77.25 -61.64
N MET A 296 -72.44 76.33 -61.68
CA MET A 296 -72.15 74.90 -61.66
C MET A 296 -71.43 74.47 -62.94
N SER A 297 -71.79 75.01 -64.10
CA SER A 297 -71.12 74.75 -65.39
C SER A 297 -69.74 75.39 -65.55
N ALA A 298 -69.36 76.36 -64.71
CA ALA A 298 -68.03 76.97 -64.74
C ALA A 298 -66.92 76.10 -64.10
N ASP A 299 -67.28 75.10 -63.29
CA ASP A 299 -66.34 74.21 -62.56
C ASP A 299 -66.57 72.71 -62.89
N MET A 300 -67.32 72.39 -63.96
CA MET A 300 -67.54 71.01 -64.41
C MET A 300 -66.41 70.54 -65.32
N LYS A 301 -65.98 69.29 -65.12
CA LYS A 301 -65.01 68.58 -65.98
C LYS A 301 -65.58 68.36 -67.38
N SER A 302 -64.72 68.32 -68.40
CA SER A 302 -65.07 68.29 -69.83
C SER A 302 -66.10 67.21 -70.17
N GLY A 303 -65.97 66.00 -69.60
CA GLY A 303 -66.92 64.90 -69.79
C GLY A 303 -68.34 65.17 -69.26
N GLN A 304 -68.48 66.00 -68.22
CA GLN A 304 -69.80 66.36 -67.66
C GLN A 304 -70.49 67.47 -68.49
N LEU A 305 -69.73 68.38 -69.10
CA LEU A 305 -70.26 69.36 -70.07
C LEU A 305 -70.76 68.67 -71.35
N VAL A 306 -70.01 67.68 -71.84
CA VAL A 306 -70.41 66.86 -73.00
C VAL A 306 -71.71 66.10 -72.71
N ALA A 307 -71.84 65.49 -71.53
CA ALA A 307 -73.07 64.79 -71.13
C ALA A 307 -74.30 65.72 -71.07
N MET A 308 -74.12 66.98 -70.66
CA MET A 308 -75.18 67.98 -70.65
C MET A 308 -75.55 68.43 -72.08
N ALA A 309 -74.56 68.65 -72.96
CA ALA A 309 -74.79 68.97 -74.36
C ALA A 309 -75.53 67.85 -75.12
N PHE A 310 -75.21 66.58 -74.85
CA PHE A 310 -75.96 65.44 -75.41
C PHE A 310 -77.42 65.39 -74.94
N ARG A 311 -77.70 65.82 -73.69
CA ARG A 311 -79.07 65.90 -73.17
C ARG A 311 -79.86 67.01 -73.85
N ASP A 312 -79.29 68.19 -74.03
CA ASP A 312 -79.94 69.30 -74.73
C ASP A 312 -80.16 69.00 -76.22
N LEU A 313 -79.21 68.28 -76.84
CA LEU A 313 -79.34 67.79 -78.22
C LEU A 313 -80.46 66.75 -78.35
N ALA A 314 -80.62 65.88 -77.35
CA ALA A 314 -81.72 64.90 -77.28
C ALA A 314 -83.08 65.56 -77.02
N GLU A 315 -83.14 66.62 -76.20
CA GLU A 315 -84.39 67.38 -75.97
C GLU A 315 -84.82 68.20 -77.21
N SER A 316 -83.90 68.51 -78.12
CA SER A 316 -84.18 69.21 -79.39
C SER A 316 -84.26 68.28 -80.62
N ALA A 317 -84.27 66.96 -80.40
CA ALA A 317 -84.16 65.96 -81.46
C ALA A 317 -85.30 65.99 -82.49
N ASP A 318 -86.50 66.45 -82.10
CA ASP A 318 -87.66 66.58 -83.00
C ASP A 318 -87.46 67.60 -84.14
N LYS A 319 -86.43 68.47 -84.06
CA LYS A 319 -86.09 69.48 -85.08
C LYS A 319 -84.92 69.09 -85.98
N ILE A 320 -84.28 67.94 -85.75
CA ILE A 320 -83.03 67.54 -86.42
C ILE A 320 -83.27 66.25 -87.20
N GLY A 321 -83.32 66.33 -88.54
CA GLY A 321 -83.76 65.21 -89.40
C GLY A 321 -82.82 63.99 -89.43
N GLN A 322 -81.50 64.17 -89.43
CA GLN A 322 -80.51 63.08 -89.35
C GLN A 322 -79.19 63.63 -88.84
N LEU A 323 -78.66 63.06 -87.75
CA LEU A 323 -77.34 63.38 -87.20
C LEU A 323 -76.47 62.11 -87.26
N ASN A 324 -75.43 62.13 -88.10
CA ASN A 324 -74.46 61.05 -88.18
C ASN A 324 -73.31 61.32 -87.21
N VAL A 325 -73.27 60.57 -86.10
CA VAL A 325 -72.15 60.62 -85.15
C VAL A 325 -71.15 59.54 -85.53
N THR A 326 -69.97 59.94 -86.01
CA THR A 326 -68.90 59.00 -86.32
C THR A 326 -68.21 58.48 -85.04
N PRO A 327 -67.78 57.21 -84.99
CA PRO A 327 -67.12 56.63 -83.82
C PRO A 327 -65.86 57.38 -83.37
N ASP A 328 -65.15 58.03 -84.30
CA ASP A 328 -63.94 58.81 -84.00
C ASP A 328 -64.26 60.09 -83.22
N LEU A 329 -65.35 60.79 -83.53
CA LEU A 329 -65.77 62.01 -82.83
C LEU A 329 -66.14 61.74 -81.36
N LEU A 330 -66.81 60.61 -81.10
CA LEU A 330 -67.15 60.15 -79.75
C LEU A 330 -65.90 59.81 -78.94
N ARG A 331 -64.89 59.21 -79.58
CA ARG A 331 -63.61 58.89 -78.95
C ARG A 331 -62.81 60.13 -78.58
N GLU A 332 -62.82 61.14 -79.44
CA GLU A 332 -62.09 62.40 -79.24
C GLU A 332 -62.71 63.23 -78.10
N LEU A 333 -64.04 63.30 -78.03
CA LEU A 333 -64.76 63.98 -76.95
C LEU A 333 -64.57 63.31 -75.58
N LEU A 334 -64.61 61.98 -75.50
CA LEU A 334 -64.43 61.24 -74.25
C LEU A 334 -62.98 61.20 -73.75
N ASN A 335 -62.00 61.41 -74.63
CA ASN A 335 -60.57 61.43 -74.29
C ASN A 335 -60.02 62.83 -73.95
N SER A 336 -60.83 63.88 -74.09
CA SER A 336 -60.42 65.26 -73.78
C SER A 336 -60.17 65.53 -72.28
N ASP A 337 -60.52 64.61 -71.37
CA ASP A 337 -60.31 64.70 -69.92
C ASP A 337 -58.95 64.14 -69.43
N LYS A 338 -57.98 63.92 -70.34
CA LYS A 338 -56.59 63.57 -70.01
C LYS A 338 -55.61 64.63 -70.53
N SER A 339 -55.65 65.81 -69.91
CA SER A 339 -54.53 66.75 -69.87
C SER A 339 -54.55 67.50 -68.55
#